data_AF-A0A356S5W8-F1
#
_entry.id   AF-A0A356S5W8-F1
#
_cell.length_a   1.000
_cell.length_b   1.000
_cell.length_c   1.000
_cell.angle_alpha   90.00
_cell.angle_beta   90.00
_cell.angle_gamma   90.00
#
_symmetry.space_group_name_H-M   'P 1'
#
loop_
_entity.id
_entity.type
_entity.pdbx_description
1 polymer ?
#
loop_
_entity_poly.entity_id
_entity_poly.type
_entity_poly.pdbx_seq_one_letter_code
_entity_poly.pdbx_strand_id
1 'polypeptide(L)' 'EQNPAELAEWILEDHLPVRMQMQLHKLLWGEAAGR' A
#
# COMPACT_ATOMS: atom_id res chain seq x y z
N GLU A 1 8.40 -7.72 7.57
CA GLU A 1 7.78 -6.81 6.57
C GLU A 1 6.77 -5.95 7.30
N GLN A 2 6.63 -4.67 6.97
CA GLN A 2 5.54 -3.86 7.52
C GLN A 2 4.25 -4.22 6.78
N ASN A 3 3.18 -4.50 7.52
CA ASN A 3 1.87 -4.77 6.94
C ASN A 3 1.30 -3.46 6.37
N PRO A 4 0.96 -3.38 5.07
CA PRO A 4 0.37 -2.19 4.48
C PRO A 4 -0.90 -1.72 5.19
N ALA A 5 -1.67 -2.64 5.79
CA ALA A 5 -2.88 -2.31 6.53
C ALA A 5 -2.56 -1.54 7.82
N GLU A 6 -1.54 -1.97 8.58
CA GLU A 6 -1.10 -1.28 9.80
C GLU A 6 -0.60 0.14 9.50
N LEU A 7 0.15 0.31 8.39
CA LEU A 7 0.60 1.63 7.97
C LEU A 7 -0.56 2.54 7.55
N ALA A 8 -1.56 1.98 6.84
CA ALA A 8 -2.74 2.73 6.43
C ALA A 8 -3.58 3.18 7.64
N GLU A 9 -3.75 2.29 8.63
CA GLU A 9 -4.48 2.58 9.86
C GLU A 9 -3.82 3.75 10.61
N TRP A 10 -2.50 3.71 10.81
CA TRP A 10 -1.76 4.80 11.46
C TRP A 10 -1.88 6.15 10.73
N ILE A 11 -1.82 6.15 9.38
CA ILE A 11 -1.98 7.38 8.57
C ILE A 11 -3.38 7.99 8.78
N LEU A 12 -4.40 7.14 8.87
CA LEU A 12 -5.79 7.58 9.06
C LEU A 12 -6.04 8.07 10.48
N GLU A 13 -5.55 7.35 11.49
CA GLU A 13 -5.69 7.71 12.91
C GLU A 13 -5.06 9.07 13.23
N ASP A 14 -3.85 9.32 12.73
CA ASP A 14 -3.09 10.53 13.02
C ASP A 14 -3.35 11.66 12.01
N HIS A 15 -4.24 11.46 11.02
CA HIS A 15 -4.55 12.41 9.96
C HIS A 15 -3.29 12.98 9.27
N LEU A 16 -2.31 12.11 9.02
CA LEU A 16 -1.00 12.54 8.54
C LEU A 16 -1.11 13.14 7.12
N PRO A 17 -0.43 14.27 6.82
CA PRO A 17 -0.46 14.91 5.51
C PRO A 17 0.47 14.19 4.51
N VAL A 18 0.32 12.87 4.42
CA VAL A 18 1.15 11.98 3.58
C VAL A 18 0.28 11.26 2.56
N ARG A 19 0.90 10.84 1.45
CA ARG A 19 0.24 10.00 0.45
C ARG A 19 0.82 8.60 0.50
N MET A 20 0.00 7.65 0.93
CA MET A 20 0.35 6.23 0.83
C MET A 20 0.30 5.78 -0.63
N GLN A 21 1.32 5.04 -1.07
CA GLN A 21 1.35 4.44 -2.41
C GLN A 21 1.36 2.92 -2.31
N MET A 22 0.39 2.27 -2.96
CA MET A 22 0.30 0.81 -3.04
C MET A 22 0.68 0.30 -4.43
N GLN A 23 1.42 -0.80 -4.48
CA GLN A 23 1.76 -1.48 -5.72
C GLN A 23 0.59 -2.35 -6.19
N LEU A 24 -0.43 -1.71 -6.79
CA LEU A 24 -1.63 -2.40 -7.28
C LEU A 24 -1.31 -3.50 -8.28
N HIS A 25 -0.27 -3.35 -9.10
CA HIS A 25 0.09 -4.35 -10.08
C HIS A 25 0.48 -5.69 -9.42
N LYS A 26 1.20 -5.64 -8.29
CA LYS A 26 1.53 -6.84 -7.52
C LYS A 26 0.32 -7.47 -6.87
N LEU A 27 -0.64 -6.65 -6.44
CA LEU A 27 -1.87 -7.12 -5.83
C LEU A 27 -2.81 -7.78 -6.85
N LEU A 28 -2.92 -7.20 -8.04
CA LEU A 28 -3.86 -7.65 -9.08
C LEU A 28 -3.28 -8.76 -9.97
N TRP A 29 -1.99 -8.70 -10.29
CA TRP A 29 -1.34 -9.62 -11.25
C TRP A 29 -0.20 -10.45 -10.65
N GLY A 30 0.10 -10.28 -9.35
CA GLY A 30 1.22 -10.96 -8.70
C GLY A 30 2.57 -10.52 -9.28
N GLU A 31 3.50 -11.46 -9.43
CA GLU A 31 4.82 -11.23 -10.03
C GLU A 31 4.82 -11.41 -11.56
N ALA A 32 3.65 -11.40 -12.20
CA ALA A 32 3.57 -11.45 -13.65
C ALA A 32 4.11 -10.16 -14.27
N ALA A 33 5.11 -10.30 -15.15
CA ALA A 33 5.58 -9.17 -15.96
C ALA A 33 4.46 -8.71 -16.89
N GLY A 34 4.21 -7.40 -16.95
CA GLY A 34 3.27 -6.81 -17.91
C GLY A 34 3.66 -7.22 -19.34
N ARG A 35 2.69 -7.71 -20.11
CA ARG A 35 2.84 -7.96 -21.55
C ARG A 35 2.67 -6.69 -22.36
#